data_AF-A0A9E1UU11-F1
#
_entry.id   AF-A0A9E1UU11-F1
#
_cell.length_a   1.000
_cell.length_b   1.000
_cell.length_c   1.000
_cell.angle_alpha   90.00
_cell.angle_beta   90.00
_cell.angle_gamma   90.00
#
_symmetry.space_group_name_H-M   'P 1'
#
loop_
_entity.id
_entity.type
_entity.pdbx_description
1 polymer ?
#
loop_
_entity_poly.entity_id
_entity_poly.type
_entity_poly.pdbx_seq_one_letter_code
_entity_poly.pdbx_strand_id
1 'polypeptide(L)'
;MKLNELIQHLGLDPIQVEAPETVEVTGAYCGDLLSDVLGRCPPDAVWFTVQGHVNVIAVADMRDVACVVLVNDVSPDPQTVA
;
A
#
# COMPACT_ATOMS: atom_id res chain seq x y z
N MET A 1 -1.05 -14.57 0.53
CA MET A 1 -0.66 -14.72 -0.90
C MET A 1 0.55 -13.85 -1.14
N LYS A 2 1.42 -14.19 -2.08
CA LYS A 2 2.60 -13.36 -2.32
C LYS A 2 2.24 -12.05 -3.00
N LEU A 3 2.96 -10.97 -2.70
CA LEU A 3 2.70 -9.65 -3.29
C LEU A 3 2.84 -9.68 -4.82
N ASN A 4 3.79 -10.45 -5.35
CA ASN A 4 3.95 -10.62 -6.81
C ASN A 4 2.71 -11.27 -7.47
N GLU A 5 2.06 -12.23 -6.81
CA GLU A 5 0.82 -12.84 -7.29
C GLU A 5 -0.32 -11.83 -7.29
N LEU A 6 -0.39 -10.98 -6.26
CA LEU A 6 -1.41 -9.94 -6.14
C LEU A 6 -1.27 -8.88 -7.23
N ILE A 7 -0.04 -8.43 -7.51
CA ILE A 7 0.27 -7.50 -8.61
C ILE A 7 -0.23 -8.07 -9.95
N GLN A 8 0.04 -9.34 -10.22
CA GLN A 8 -0.37 -10.00 -11.46
C GLN A 8 -1.89 -10.17 -11.57
N HIS A 9 -2.55 -10.62 -10.49
CA HIS A 9 -3.99 -10.86 -10.49
C HIS A 9 -4.81 -9.58 -10.63
N LEU A 10 -4.34 -8.48 -10.07
CA LEU A 10 -5.02 -7.18 -10.09
C LEU A 10 -4.57 -6.29 -11.25
N GLY A 11 -3.53 -6.67 -12.00
CA GLY A 11 -2.98 -5.88 -13.09
C GLY A 11 -2.44 -4.52 -12.62
N LEU A 12 -1.79 -4.50 -11.45
CA LEU A 12 -1.25 -3.27 -10.87
C LEU A 12 0.02 -2.83 -11.59
N ASP A 13 0.25 -1.53 -11.65
CA ASP A 13 1.49 -0.93 -12.18
C ASP A 13 2.48 -0.69 -11.02
N PRO A 14 3.60 -1.45 -10.92
CA PRO A 14 4.54 -1.29 -9.83
C PRO A 14 5.32 0.02 -9.95
N ILE A 15 5.20 0.89 -8.94
CA ILE A 15 5.95 2.16 -8.88
C ILE A 15 7.27 1.98 -8.11
N GLN A 16 7.17 1.54 -6.85
CA GLN A 16 8.33 1.28 -5.99
C GLN A 16 8.06 0.00 -5.19
N VAL A 17 8.60 -1.11 -5.68
CA VAL A 17 8.39 -2.44 -5.10
C VAL A 17 9.71 -3.21 -5.14
N GLU A 18 10.16 -3.66 -3.97
CA GLU A 18 11.38 -4.45 -3.82
C GLU A 18 11.04 -5.88 -3.37
N ALA A 19 11.65 -6.88 -4.02
CA ALA A 19 11.51 -8.30 -3.71
C ALA A 19 10.06 -8.77 -3.39
N PRO A 20 9.06 -8.51 -4.26
CA PRO A 20 7.64 -8.78 -4.00
C PRO A 20 7.32 -10.28 -3.77
N GLU A 21 8.18 -11.19 -4.20
CA GLU A 21 8.07 -12.62 -3.93
C GLU A 21 8.34 -12.99 -2.46
N THR A 22 9.00 -12.11 -1.70
CA THR A 22 9.33 -12.32 -0.29
C THR A 22 8.18 -11.89 0.63
N VAL A 23 7.40 -10.90 0.22
CA VAL A 23 6.32 -10.29 1.00
C VAL A 23 5.07 -11.17 1.00
N GLU A 24 4.55 -11.48 2.19
CA GLU A 24 3.23 -12.10 2.34
C GLU A 24 2.14 -11.04 2.52
N VAL A 25 1.01 -11.28 1.86
CA VAL A 25 -0.21 -10.48 2.00
C VAL A 25 -1.26 -11.33 2.70
N THR A 26 -1.67 -10.89 3.90
CA THR A 26 -2.62 -11.61 4.75
C THR A 26 -4.03 -11.01 4.71
N GLY A 27 -4.16 -9.78 4.19
CA GLY A 27 -5.44 -9.08 4.13
C GLY A 27 -5.40 -7.82 3.27
N ALA A 28 -6.50 -7.06 3.33
CA ALA A 28 -6.63 -5.78 2.65
C ALA A 28 -7.38 -4.78 3.53
N TYR A 29 -7.05 -3.50 3.38
CA TYR A 29 -7.75 -2.39 4.00
C TYR A 29 -8.00 -1.31 2.96
N CYS A 30 -9.18 -0.70 2.96
CA CYS A 30 -9.51 0.40 2.08
C CYS A 30 -9.99 1.58 2.93
N GLY A 31 -9.41 2.76 2.71
CA GLY A 31 -9.80 3.96 3.40
C GLY A 31 -8.76 5.07 3.28
N ASP A 32 -9.24 6.31 3.28
CA ASP A 32 -8.39 7.48 3.06
C ASP A 32 -8.09 8.23 4.36
N LEU A 33 -8.90 8.05 5.41
CA LEU A 33 -8.68 8.75 6.66
C LEU A 33 -7.50 8.12 7.41
N LEU A 34 -6.34 8.80 7.38
CA LEU A 34 -5.09 8.30 7.97
C LEU A 34 -5.24 7.84 9.42
N SER A 35 -6.04 8.54 10.25
CA SER A 35 -6.27 8.14 11.65
C SER A 35 -7.07 6.84 11.79
N ASP A 36 -7.96 6.56 10.84
CA ASP A 36 -8.74 5.32 10.82
C ASP A 36 -7.85 4.15 10.36
N VAL A 37 -7.06 4.36 9.30
CA VAL A 37 -6.05 3.39 8.82
C VAL A 37 -5.05 3.06 9.93
N LEU A 38 -4.50 4.09 10.59
CA LEU A 38 -3.57 3.91 11.71
C LEU A 38 -4.21 3.15 12.89
N GLY A 39 -5.51 3.26 13.10
CA GLY A 39 -6.21 2.56 14.17
C GLY A 39 -6.61 1.12 13.83
N ARG A 40 -6.83 0.82 12.54
CA ARG A 40 -7.59 -0.38 12.12
C ARG A 40 -6.94 -1.24 11.03
N CYS A 41 -6.04 -0.69 10.22
CA CYS A 41 -5.39 -1.43 9.15
C CYS A 41 -4.54 -2.56 9.75
N PRO A 42 -4.78 -3.85 9.43
CA PRO A 42 -3.99 -4.94 9.98
C PRO A 42 -2.58 -4.96 9.39
N PRO A 43 -1.58 -5.49 10.13
CA PRO A 43 -0.26 -5.75 9.57
C PRO A 43 -0.34 -6.75 8.41
N ASP A 44 0.64 -6.69 7.52
CA ASP A 44 0.75 -7.50 6.29
C ASP A 44 -0.46 -7.34 5.33
N ALA A 45 -1.27 -6.29 5.51
CA ALA A 45 -2.37 -5.98 4.62
C ALA A 45 -1.90 -5.15 3.41
N VAL A 46 -2.66 -5.21 2.32
CA VAL A 46 -2.57 -4.20 1.26
C VAL A 46 -3.52 -3.06 1.57
N TRP A 47 -3.02 -1.83 1.56
CA TRP A 47 -3.83 -0.64 1.81
C TRP A 47 -4.15 0.10 0.51
N PHE A 48 -5.44 0.21 0.20
CA PHE A 48 -5.97 0.98 -0.92
C PHE A 48 -6.37 2.40 -0.48
N THR A 49 -5.87 3.42 -1.17
CA THR A 49 -6.09 4.83 -0.83
C THR A 49 -6.00 5.75 -2.05
N VAL A 50 -6.69 6.91 -2.00
CA VAL A 50 -6.55 8.00 -2.99
C VAL A 50 -5.49 9.04 -2.58
N GLN A 51 -4.73 8.79 -1.51
CA GLN A 51 -3.72 9.73 -1.03
C GLN A 51 -2.34 9.42 -1.59
N GLY A 52 -1.77 10.36 -2.35
CA GLY A 52 -0.43 10.22 -2.97
C GLY A 52 0.73 10.85 -2.19
N HIS A 53 0.48 11.46 -1.03
CA HIS A 53 1.48 12.24 -0.29
C HIS A 53 2.29 11.40 0.73
N VAL A 54 3.42 11.95 1.18
CA VAL A 54 4.40 11.26 2.06
C VAL A 54 3.83 10.69 3.36
N ASN A 55 2.76 11.26 3.92
CA ASN A 55 2.17 10.76 5.16
C ASN A 55 1.59 9.34 5.01
N VAL A 56 1.27 8.92 3.79
CA VAL A 56 0.83 7.55 3.51
C VAL A 56 1.95 6.56 3.81
N ILE A 57 3.19 6.89 3.45
CA ILE A 57 4.35 6.04 3.72
C ILE A 57 4.60 5.95 5.24
N ALA A 58 4.48 7.06 5.96
CA ALA A 58 4.63 7.06 7.41
C ALA A 58 3.58 6.18 8.11
N VAL A 59 2.31 6.28 7.71
CA VAL A 59 1.25 5.42 8.27
C VAL A 59 1.44 3.97 7.85
N ALA A 60 1.91 3.73 6.63
CA ALA A 60 2.15 2.39 6.14
C ALA A 60 3.24 1.68 6.95
N ASP A 61 4.36 2.37 7.19
CA ASP A 61 5.45 1.89 8.04
C ASP A 61 4.98 1.62 9.48
N MET A 62 4.24 2.56 10.08
CA MET A 62 3.70 2.40 11.45
C MET A 62 2.70 1.24 11.61
N ARG A 63 2.11 0.75 10.51
CA ARG A 63 1.12 -0.35 10.53
C ARG A 63 1.66 -1.65 9.97
N ASP A 64 2.93 -1.71 9.59
CA ASP A 64 3.53 -2.87 8.95
C ASP A 64 2.69 -3.37 7.77
N VAL A 65 2.12 -2.46 6.95
CA VAL A 65 1.37 -2.88 5.75
C VAL A 65 2.33 -3.44 4.71
N ALA A 66 1.89 -4.49 4.04
CA ALA A 66 2.66 -5.18 3.01
C ALA A 66 2.87 -4.32 1.76
N CYS A 67 1.86 -3.51 1.38
CA CYS A 67 1.90 -2.66 0.20
C CYS A 67 0.83 -1.57 0.27
N VAL A 68 1.11 -0.42 -0.34
CA VAL A 68 0.11 0.63 -0.59
C VAL A 68 -0.24 0.63 -2.07
N VAL A 69 -1.53 0.65 -2.37
CA VAL A 69 -2.06 0.78 -3.73
C VAL A 69 -2.81 2.10 -3.85
N LEU A 70 -2.32 2.94 -4.76
CA LEU A 70 -3.00 4.18 -5.12
C LEU A 70 -4.09 3.88 -6.14
N VAL A 71 -5.30 4.34 -5.86
CA VAL A 71 -6.48 4.09 -6.70
C VAL A 71 -6.96 5.38 -7.38
N ASN A 72 -7.86 5.26 -8.35
CA ASN A 72 -8.46 6.37 -9.10
C ASN A 72 -7.42 7.25 -9.83
N ASP A 73 -6.46 6.62 -10.50
CA ASP A 73 -5.41 7.28 -11.29
C ASP A 73 -4.54 8.28 -10.49
N VAL A 74 -4.54 8.17 -9.16
CA VAL A 74 -3.68 8.98 -8.29
C VAL A 74 -2.23 8.55 -8.47
N SER A 75 -1.39 9.51 -8.82
CA SER A 75 0.06 9.34 -8.83
C SER A 75 0.66 9.79 -7.50
N PRO A 76 1.71 9.13 -7.02
CA PRO A 76 2.41 9.57 -5.82
C PRO A 76 3.12 10.90 -6.07
N ASP A 77 3.17 11.75 -5.06
CA ASP A 77 4.00 12.95 -5.09
C ASP A 77 5.48 12.55 -5.26
N PRO A 78 6.33 13.39 -5.88
CA PRO A 78 7.75 13.08 -6.06
C PRO A 78 8.48 12.71 -4.76
N GLN A 79 8.04 13.26 -3.63
CA GLN A 79 8.62 12.97 -2.31
C GLN A 79 8.17 11.63 -1.72
N THR A 80 7.08 11.05 -2.22
CA THR A 80 6.52 9.78 -1.76
C THR A 80 7.28 8.59 -2.34
N VAL A 81 7.93 8.77 -3.49
CA VAL A 81 8.70 7.74 -4.22
C VAL A 81 10.22 7.98 -4.19
N ALA A 82 10.69 8.83 -3.28
CA ALA A 82 12.08 9.28 -3.19
C ALA A 82 12.97 8.32 -2.41
#